data_AF-V6JKF6-F1
#
_entry.id   AF-V6JKF6-F1
#
_cell.length_a   1.000
_cell.length_b   1.000
_cell.length_c   1.000
_cell.angle_alpha   90.00
_cell.angle_beta   90.00
_cell.angle_gamma   90.00
#
_symmetry.space_group_name_H-M   'P 1'
#
loop_
_entity.id
_entity.type
_entity.pdbx_description
1 polymer ?
#
loop_
_entity_poly.entity_id
_entity_poly.type
_entity_poly.pdbx_seq_one_letter_code
_entity_poly.pdbx_strand_id
1 'polypeptide(L)'
;MEQRAVSAEGRRTEADRARSGRVRRPDGAVVRPPDAIDVRRRIPPTDRLLRDPRLAVVVDRLGAGVVKAAVHEAQERAREGGISPERVAETALALLPGTASGLRPVINATGVLLHTNLGRAPLSVTARQAVQEAAGPTDVELDLATGVRARRGRSALAVLRERVPRAGAVHVVNNGAAALLLAATVLAADKEIVVSRGELVEIGDGFRLPDLLVSTGARLREVGTTNRTTAADYAAVTGPGTGFVLKVHPSNFRVTGFTRSAGTAELTGLGVPVVVDIGSGLLAPHPALPEEPDADTELRAGASLVTASGDKLLGGPQCGLLLGARDLVRALARHPLARALRVDKLTLAALAATLTGPPTPTALALTADPAVLRARADRIATSLGADGLDVRAVECAATVGGGGAPGVTLPSAALSLPEPYAAALRTGPLPVVGRLESGRCLLDLRAVPEQDDERLAEAVRLARTAREAVPVGAVRPAGEGRA
;
A
#
# COMPACT_ATOMS: atom_id res chain seq x y z
N MET A 1 8.51 -47.05 -3.06
CA MET A 1 9.61 -47.79 -3.71
C MET A 1 10.90 -47.03 -3.44
N GLU A 2 11.66 -47.53 -2.46
CA GLU A 2 13.09 -47.90 -2.54
C GLU A 2 14.04 -46.70 -2.65
N GLN A 3 14.62 -46.22 -1.54
CA GLN A 3 15.89 -46.69 -0.95
C GLN A 3 16.97 -47.05 -1.99
N ARG A 4 18.06 -46.27 -2.00
CA ARG A 4 19.44 -46.79 -2.08
C ARG A 4 20.44 -45.72 -1.64
N ALA A 5 21.17 -46.04 -0.57
CA ALA A 5 22.40 -45.40 -0.15
C ALA A 5 23.59 -46.09 -0.84
N VAL A 6 24.64 -45.34 -1.20
CA VAL A 6 26.01 -45.88 -1.38
C VAL A 6 27.04 -44.80 -0.99
N SER A 7 27.91 -45.17 -0.06
CA SER A 7 29.10 -44.47 0.41
C SER A 7 30.22 -44.37 -0.65
N ALA A 8 31.08 -43.35 -0.56
CA ALA A 8 32.42 -43.41 -1.11
C ALA A 8 33.40 -42.54 -0.28
N GLU A 9 34.21 -43.22 0.53
CA GLU A 9 35.45 -42.72 1.13
C GLU A 9 36.62 -42.93 0.16
N GLY A 10 37.59 -42.00 0.23
CA GLY A 10 39.00 -42.31 -0.05
C GLY A 10 39.62 -41.61 -1.26
N ARG A 11 40.50 -40.63 -0.99
CA ARG A 11 41.95 -40.61 -1.34
C ARG A 11 42.52 -39.21 -1.12
N ARG A 12 43.29 -39.03 -0.04
CA ARG A 12 44.28 -37.95 0.10
C ARG A 12 45.66 -38.58 -0.05
N THR A 13 46.43 -38.11 -1.02
CA THR A 13 47.79 -38.56 -1.30
C THR A 13 48.81 -37.81 -0.45
N GLU A 14 49.70 -38.58 0.17
CA GLU A 14 50.99 -38.16 0.73
C GLU A 14 51.90 -37.65 -0.40
N ALA A 15 52.16 -36.33 -0.45
CA ALA A 15 53.37 -35.74 -1.03
C ALA A 15 53.31 -34.21 -0.91
N ASP A 16 53.64 -33.67 0.26
CA ASP A 16 54.37 -32.38 0.36
C ASP A 16 54.82 -32.07 1.81
N ARG A 17 55.37 -33.09 2.47
CA ARG A 17 56.22 -32.91 3.65
C ARG A 17 57.67 -32.95 3.23
N ALA A 18 58.24 -31.83 2.81
CA ALA A 18 59.69 -31.61 2.88
C ALA A 18 60.05 -30.13 2.68
N ARG A 19 60.14 -29.37 3.77
CA ARG A 19 61.20 -28.36 3.96
C ARG A 19 61.33 -28.05 5.44
N SER A 20 62.20 -28.83 6.06
CA SER A 20 62.66 -28.70 7.43
C SER A 20 63.51 -27.45 7.61
N GLY A 21 63.22 -26.67 8.65
CA GLY A 21 64.05 -25.58 9.13
C GLY A 21 63.78 -25.30 10.60
N ARG A 22 63.90 -26.31 11.47
CA ARG A 22 63.86 -26.12 12.93
C ARG A 22 65.29 -26.06 13.47
N VAL A 23 65.75 -24.86 13.79
CA VAL A 23 66.88 -24.65 14.70
C VAL A 23 66.31 -24.62 16.12
N ARG A 24 66.65 -25.61 16.95
CA ARG A 24 66.43 -25.57 18.40
C ARG A 24 67.50 -24.66 19.02
N ARG A 25 67.07 -23.68 19.82
CA ARG A 25 67.90 -23.08 20.88
C ARG A 25 67.37 -23.54 22.25
N PRO A 26 68.25 -23.80 23.24
CA PRO A 26 67.85 -24.11 24.59
C PRO A 26 67.64 -22.78 25.34
N ASP A 27 66.41 -22.53 25.78
CA ASP A 27 66.07 -21.88 27.06
C ASP A 27 64.57 -21.57 27.03
N GLY A 28 63.85 -22.19 27.98
CA GLY A 28 62.40 -22.26 28.05
C GLY A 28 61.74 -20.97 28.53
N ALA A 29 61.80 -19.91 27.74
CA ALA A 29 60.95 -18.75 27.91
C ALA A 29 60.21 -18.45 26.59
N VAL A 30 58.97 -18.94 26.51
CA VAL A 30 58.00 -18.41 25.53
C VAL A 30 57.64 -17.01 26.00
N VAL A 31 58.33 -16.00 25.47
CA VAL A 31 57.85 -14.62 25.53
C VAL A 31 56.58 -14.59 24.67
N ARG A 32 55.41 -14.66 25.31
CA ARG A 32 54.15 -14.30 24.64
C ARG A 32 54.31 -12.86 24.17
N PRO A 33 54.03 -12.53 22.90
CA PRO A 33 53.94 -11.13 22.49
C PRO A 33 52.91 -10.44 23.40
N PRO A 34 53.11 -9.17 23.78
CA PRO A 34 52.20 -8.45 24.67
C PRO A 34 50.79 -8.59 24.08
N ASP A 35 49.84 -8.96 24.95
CA ASP A 35 48.44 -9.19 24.63
C ASP A 35 47.99 -8.24 23.51
N ALA A 36 47.75 -8.79 22.32
CA ALA A 36 46.88 -8.10 21.37
C ALA A 36 45.55 -7.98 22.11
N ILE A 37 45.30 -6.80 22.70
CA ILE A 37 44.16 -6.52 23.55
C ILE A 37 42.94 -7.08 22.83
N ASP A 38 42.33 -8.12 23.41
CA ASP A 38 41.14 -8.73 22.83
C ASP A 38 40.08 -7.63 22.70
N VAL A 39 39.88 -7.17 21.47
CA VAL A 39 39.02 -6.05 21.12
C VAL A 39 37.59 -6.31 21.60
N ARG A 40 37.21 -7.58 21.78
CA ARG A 40 35.91 -7.99 22.32
C ARG A 40 35.73 -7.57 23.78
N ARG A 41 36.80 -7.44 24.57
CA ARG A 41 36.74 -6.96 25.96
C ARG A 41 36.39 -5.47 26.07
N ARG A 42 36.53 -4.70 24.98
CA ARG A 42 36.15 -3.29 24.91
C ARG A 42 34.67 -3.09 24.56
N ILE A 43 33.96 -4.14 24.14
CA ILE A 43 32.53 -4.06 23.80
C ILE A 43 31.74 -3.75 25.09
N PRO A 44 30.99 -2.63 25.16
CA PRO A 44 30.24 -2.28 26.35
C PRO A 44 29.18 -3.35 26.68
N PRO A 45 29.01 -3.75 27.95
CA PRO A 45 27.98 -4.70 28.33
C PRO A 45 26.59 -4.12 28.11
N THR A 46 25.61 -4.98 27.85
CA THR A 46 24.23 -4.59 27.52
C THR A 46 23.63 -3.66 28.57
N ASP A 47 23.82 -3.95 29.86
CA ASP A 47 23.30 -3.10 30.95
C ASP A 47 23.88 -1.68 30.94
N ARG A 48 25.14 -1.51 30.50
CA ARG A 48 25.75 -0.18 30.34
C ARG A 48 25.14 0.56 29.15
N LEU A 49 24.86 -0.13 28.05
CA LEU A 49 24.24 0.45 26.86
C LEU A 49 22.78 0.82 27.11
N LEU A 50 22.01 -0.01 27.82
CA LEU A 50 20.63 0.29 28.17
C LEU A 50 20.49 1.47 29.15
N ARG A 51 21.56 1.81 29.89
CA ARG A 51 21.65 3.01 30.73
C ARG A 51 22.17 4.25 29.98
N ASP A 52 22.59 4.12 28.72
CA ASP A 52 22.92 5.29 27.89
C ASP A 52 21.67 6.16 27.76
N PRO A 53 21.70 7.45 28.15
CA PRO A 53 20.53 8.32 28.10
C PRO A 53 19.84 8.34 26.74
N ARG A 54 20.61 8.21 25.65
CA ARG A 54 20.08 8.20 24.28
C ARG A 54 19.25 6.95 23.99
N LEU A 55 19.63 5.80 24.56
CA LEU A 55 18.89 4.54 24.41
C LEU A 55 17.74 4.45 25.43
N ALA A 56 17.93 4.95 26.64
CA ALA A 56 16.91 4.97 27.70
C ALA A 56 15.66 5.76 27.28
N VAL A 57 15.82 6.95 26.68
CA VAL A 57 14.69 7.74 26.14
C VAL A 57 13.91 6.96 25.07
N VAL A 58 14.60 6.12 24.30
CA VAL A 58 13.98 5.31 23.24
C VAL A 58 13.24 4.09 23.81
N VAL A 59 13.64 3.57 24.97
CA VAL A 59 12.95 2.47 25.66
C VAL A 59 11.50 2.84 25.95
N ASP A 60 11.22 4.06 26.41
CA ASP A 60 9.87 4.51 26.70
C ASP A 60 8.99 4.58 25.44
N ARG A 61 9.60 4.81 24.27
CA ARG A 61 8.91 4.94 22.99
C ARG A 61 8.74 3.62 22.23
N LEU A 62 9.76 2.76 22.24
CA LEU A 62 9.82 1.54 21.42
C LEU A 62 9.70 0.25 22.23
N GLY A 63 9.81 0.34 23.55
CA GLY A 63 9.87 -0.80 24.46
C GLY A 63 11.28 -1.39 24.60
N ALA A 64 11.55 -1.94 25.78
CA ALA A 64 12.87 -2.47 26.14
C ALA A 64 13.34 -3.62 25.23
N GLY A 65 12.42 -4.45 24.73
CA GLY A 65 12.74 -5.58 23.85
C GLY A 65 13.38 -5.14 22.53
N VAL A 66 12.82 -4.11 21.88
CA VAL A 66 13.33 -3.56 20.61
C VAL A 66 14.71 -2.94 20.81
N VAL A 67 14.87 -2.16 21.89
CA VAL A 67 16.16 -1.54 22.22
C VAL A 67 17.22 -2.59 22.51
N LYS A 68 16.88 -3.64 23.27
CA LYS A 68 17.80 -4.74 23.58
C LYS A 68 18.20 -5.52 22.32
N ALA A 69 17.28 -5.77 21.40
CA ALA A 69 17.58 -6.44 20.13
C ALA A 69 18.59 -5.64 19.28
N ALA A 70 18.37 -4.33 19.13
CA ALA A 70 19.28 -3.45 18.40
C ALA A 70 20.67 -3.37 19.05
N VAL A 71 20.73 -3.34 20.39
CA VAL A 71 21.98 -3.40 21.15
C VAL A 71 22.72 -4.71 20.91
N HIS A 72 22.02 -5.85 20.97
CA HIS A 72 22.62 -7.16 20.73
C HIS A 72 23.16 -7.26 19.30
N GLU A 73 22.40 -6.82 18.30
CA GLU A 73 22.85 -6.81 16.91
C GLU A 73 24.11 -5.94 16.72
N ALA A 74 24.14 -4.74 17.29
CA ALA A 74 25.33 -3.89 17.25
C ALA A 74 26.54 -4.53 17.95
N GLN A 75 26.34 -5.20 19.08
CA GLN A 75 27.39 -5.94 19.77
C GLN A 75 27.90 -7.12 18.93
N GLU A 76 27.04 -7.88 18.26
CA GLU A 76 27.48 -8.97 17.35
C GLU A 76 28.32 -8.43 16.20
N ARG A 77 27.87 -7.35 15.54
CA ARG A 77 28.65 -6.67 14.49
C ARG A 77 30.04 -6.25 14.98
N ALA A 78 30.17 -5.83 16.24
CA ALA A 78 31.46 -5.51 16.84
C ALA A 78 32.31 -6.76 17.14
N ARG A 79 31.69 -7.88 17.58
CA ARG A 79 32.38 -9.16 17.83
C ARG A 79 32.93 -9.78 16.54
N GLU A 80 32.23 -9.57 15.43
CA GLU A 80 32.60 -9.99 14.08
C GLU A 80 33.61 -9.05 13.41
N GLY A 81 33.90 -7.89 14.02
CA GLY A 81 34.85 -6.89 13.50
C GLY A 81 34.27 -5.96 12.43
N GLY A 82 32.96 -5.97 12.20
CA GLY A 82 32.27 -5.07 11.26
C GLY A 82 32.16 -3.62 11.75
N ILE A 83 32.26 -3.38 13.07
CA ILE A 83 32.34 -2.05 13.68
C ILE A 83 33.34 -2.04 14.85
N SER A 84 33.87 -0.88 15.23
CA SER A 84 34.68 -0.77 16.45
C SER A 84 33.80 -0.82 17.71
N PRO A 85 34.31 -1.33 18.85
CA PRO A 85 33.57 -1.40 20.11
C PRO A 85 32.97 -0.06 20.58
N GLU A 86 33.63 1.06 20.28
CA GLU A 86 33.19 2.40 20.65
C GLU A 86 31.94 2.85 19.88
N ARG A 87 31.71 2.28 18.69
CA ARG A 87 30.57 2.59 17.83
C ARG A 87 29.33 1.75 18.13
N VAL A 88 29.38 0.83 19.10
CA VAL A 88 28.24 -0.05 19.41
C VAL A 88 27.00 0.74 19.81
N ALA A 89 27.13 1.78 20.64
CA ALA A 89 26.00 2.60 21.06
C ALA A 89 25.40 3.42 19.89
N GLU A 90 26.25 4.02 19.07
CA GLU A 90 25.85 4.76 17.86
C GLU A 90 25.16 3.84 16.84
N THR A 91 25.72 2.65 16.64
CA THR A 91 25.16 1.65 15.72
C THR A 91 23.83 1.12 16.24
N ALA A 92 23.70 0.83 17.54
CA ALA A 92 22.43 0.43 18.14
C ALA A 92 21.35 1.51 17.93
N LEU A 93 21.68 2.80 18.11
CA LEU A 93 20.78 3.91 17.81
C LEU A 93 20.39 3.96 16.33
N ALA A 94 21.34 3.74 15.42
CA ALA A 94 21.09 3.72 13.97
C ALA A 94 20.25 2.51 13.52
N LEU A 95 20.28 1.40 14.27
CA LEU A 95 19.46 0.21 14.01
C LEU A 95 18.03 0.35 14.55
N LEU A 96 17.77 1.28 15.47
CA LEU A 96 16.46 1.43 16.06
C LEU A 96 15.46 2.01 15.07
N PRO A 97 14.25 1.42 14.96
CA PRO A 97 13.23 1.96 14.09
C PRO A 97 12.71 3.30 14.64
N GLY A 98 12.24 4.17 13.75
CA GLY A 98 11.63 5.45 14.15
C GLY A 98 10.33 5.28 14.96
N THR A 99 9.63 4.16 14.78
CA THR A 99 8.40 3.82 15.50
C THR A 99 8.43 2.38 15.98
N ALA A 100 7.56 2.01 16.93
CA ALA A 100 7.40 0.62 17.35
C ALA A 100 6.76 -0.26 16.26
N SER A 101 6.33 0.33 15.13
CA SER A 101 5.81 -0.38 13.96
C SER A 101 6.94 -0.73 12.98
N GLY A 102 6.79 -1.87 12.31
CA GLY A 102 7.66 -2.27 11.20
C GLY A 102 7.41 -1.51 9.90
N LEU A 103 6.30 -0.76 9.79
CA LEU A 103 5.99 0.04 8.61
C LEU A 103 6.75 1.38 8.66
N ARG A 104 7.39 1.75 7.54
CA ARG A 104 8.10 3.02 7.39
C ARG A 104 7.29 3.98 6.51
N PRO A 105 7.22 5.28 6.85
CA PRO A 105 6.71 6.29 5.94
C PRO A 105 7.54 6.32 4.65
N VAL A 106 6.87 6.50 3.52
CA VAL A 106 7.48 6.57 2.19
C VAL A 106 6.95 7.80 1.45
N ILE A 107 7.83 8.56 0.81
CA ILE A 107 7.43 9.58 -0.17
C ILE A 107 7.13 8.87 -1.49
N ASN A 108 5.86 8.90 -1.91
CA ASN A 108 5.44 8.36 -3.19
C ASN A 108 5.74 9.38 -4.31
N ALA A 109 6.86 9.18 -5.00
CA ALA A 109 7.25 9.96 -6.17
C ALA A 109 7.20 9.10 -7.45
N THR A 110 6.36 8.06 -7.48
CA THR A 110 6.27 7.13 -8.61
C THR A 110 5.50 7.69 -9.79
N GLY A 111 4.65 8.69 -9.55
CA GLY A 111 3.64 9.17 -10.50
C GLY A 111 2.38 8.29 -10.51
N VAL A 112 2.25 7.32 -9.61
CA VAL A 112 1.03 6.54 -9.41
C VAL A 112 0.31 7.05 -8.17
N LEU A 113 -0.86 7.68 -8.32
CA LEU A 113 -1.56 8.32 -7.20
C LEU A 113 -2.03 7.30 -6.15
N LEU A 114 -2.72 6.25 -6.58
CA LEU A 114 -3.26 5.17 -5.77
C LEU A 114 -2.36 3.94 -5.89
N HIS A 115 -1.16 4.03 -5.32
CA HIS A 115 -0.19 2.96 -5.38
C HIS A 115 -0.53 1.86 -4.35
N THR A 116 -0.93 0.68 -4.83
CA THR A 116 -1.39 -0.44 -3.98
C THR A 116 -0.35 -0.86 -2.93
N ASN A 117 0.91 -1.03 -3.34
CA ASN A 117 1.99 -1.44 -2.42
C ASN A 117 2.37 -0.37 -1.38
N LEU A 118 2.00 0.89 -1.60
CA LEU A 118 2.30 2.00 -0.69
C LEU A 118 1.08 2.41 0.15
N GLY A 119 0.01 1.60 0.13
CA GLY A 119 -1.17 1.82 0.97
C GLY A 119 -2.28 2.67 0.33
N ARG A 120 -2.31 2.80 -1.00
CA ARG A 120 -3.35 3.53 -1.77
C ARG A 120 -3.47 5.00 -1.36
N ALA A 121 -4.67 5.47 -1.00
CA ALA A 121 -4.96 6.87 -0.74
C ALA A 121 -4.33 7.36 0.59
N PRO A 122 -3.49 8.41 0.56
CA PRO A 122 -3.05 9.04 1.79
C PRO A 122 -4.18 9.88 2.42
N LEU A 123 -4.32 9.80 3.73
CA LEU A 123 -5.29 10.58 4.50
C LEU A 123 -4.86 12.07 4.57
N SER A 124 -5.84 12.97 4.50
CA SER A 124 -5.63 14.40 4.77
C SER A 124 -5.16 14.66 6.20
N VAL A 125 -4.61 15.84 6.46
CA VAL A 125 -4.21 16.27 7.82
C VAL A 125 -5.40 16.16 8.78
N THR A 126 -6.59 16.60 8.36
CA THR A 126 -7.81 16.54 9.17
C THR A 126 -8.25 15.10 9.46
N ALA A 127 -8.16 14.20 8.48
CA ALA A 127 -8.48 12.79 8.68
C ALA A 127 -7.47 12.09 9.59
N ARG A 128 -6.18 12.43 9.48
CA ARG A 128 -5.13 11.92 10.40
C ARG A 128 -5.35 12.40 11.82
N GLN A 129 -5.74 13.66 12.02
CA GLN A 129 -6.08 14.19 13.33
C GLN A 129 -7.30 13.45 13.92
N ALA A 130 -8.35 13.24 13.14
CA ALA A 130 -9.53 12.48 13.58
C ALA A 130 -9.17 11.05 14.01
N VAL A 131 -8.24 10.38 13.31
CA VAL A 131 -7.71 9.07 13.73
C VAL A 131 -6.97 9.15 15.05
N GLN A 132 -6.12 10.17 15.23
CA GLN A 132 -5.35 10.37 16.47
C GLN A 132 -6.28 10.57 17.67
N GLU A 133 -7.32 11.41 17.53
CA GLU A 133 -8.32 11.62 18.57
C GLU A 133 -9.11 10.33 18.85
N ALA A 134 -9.47 9.58 17.80
CA ALA A 134 -10.18 8.33 17.91
C ALA A 134 -9.35 7.16 18.48
N ALA A 135 -8.03 7.34 18.66
CA ALA A 135 -7.19 6.33 19.32
C ALA A 135 -7.62 6.10 20.78
N GLY A 136 -8.07 7.16 21.47
CA GLY A 136 -8.66 7.09 22.82
C GLY A 136 -10.12 6.63 22.84
N PRO A 137 -10.78 6.56 24.02
CA PRO A 137 -12.21 6.31 24.11
C PRO A 137 -13.02 7.36 23.32
N THR A 138 -14.06 6.91 22.61
CA THR A 138 -14.94 7.79 21.83
C THR A 138 -16.40 7.41 22.01
N ASP A 139 -17.29 8.31 21.61
CA ASP A 139 -18.74 8.13 21.62
C ASP A 139 -19.26 7.29 20.44
N VAL A 140 -18.41 6.43 19.86
CA VAL A 140 -18.66 5.69 18.61
C VAL A 140 -20.01 4.96 18.57
N GLU A 141 -20.52 4.52 19.73
CA GLU A 141 -21.84 3.87 19.92
C GLU A 141 -22.61 4.45 21.12
N LEU A 142 -22.29 5.67 21.56
CA LEU A 142 -22.90 6.32 22.73
C LEU A 142 -23.47 7.68 22.30
N ASP A 143 -24.70 7.96 22.67
CA ASP A 143 -25.23 9.32 22.60
C ASP A 143 -24.85 10.05 23.89
N LEU A 144 -24.01 11.08 23.78
CA LEU A 144 -23.50 11.81 24.94
C LEU A 144 -24.56 12.67 25.64
N ALA A 145 -25.62 13.08 24.94
CA ALA A 145 -26.69 13.89 25.53
C ALA A 145 -27.62 13.05 26.41
N THR A 146 -27.85 11.79 26.03
CA THR A 146 -28.79 10.89 26.71
C THR A 146 -28.10 9.80 27.54
N GLY A 147 -26.82 9.53 27.29
CA GLY A 147 -26.08 8.45 27.92
C GLY A 147 -26.45 7.04 27.44
N VAL A 148 -27.30 6.90 26.41
CA VAL A 148 -27.76 5.60 25.91
C VAL A 148 -27.02 5.15 24.66
N ARG A 149 -27.07 3.84 24.38
CA ARG A 149 -26.46 3.24 23.19
C ARG A 149 -27.06 3.82 21.92
N ALA A 150 -26.20 4.29 21.02
CA ALA A 150 -26.55 4.83 19.72
C ALA A 150 -26.08 3.93 18.56
N ARG A 151 -26.53 4.25 17.34
CA ARG A 151 -26.03 3.59 16.13
C ARG A 151 -24.54 3.88 15.95
N ARG A 152 -23.75 2.83 15.72
CA ARG A 152 -22.31 2.94 15.47
C ARG A 152 -22.03 3.89 14.30
N GLY A 153 -21.13 4.84 14.49
CA GLY A 153 -20.67 5.72 13.40
C GLY A 153 -21.76 6.61 12.83
N ARG A 154 -22.73 7.05 13.65
CA ARG A 154 -23.87 7.87 13.21
C ARG A 154 -23.46 9.10 12.38
N SER A 155 -22.38 9.78 12.78
CA SER A 155 -21.84 10.96 12.10
C SER A 155 -21.29 10.63 10.71
N ALA A 156 -20.42 9.62 10.61
CA ALA A 156 -19.88 9.17 9.32
C ALA A 156 -20.99 8.74 8.34
N LEU A 157 -22.01 8.04 8.84
CA LEU A 157 -23.16 7.60 8.03
C LEU A 157 -24.07 8.76 7.60
N ALA A 158 -24.26 9.76 8.45
CA ALA A 158 -25.03 10.96 8.13
C ALA A 158 -24.35 11.74 6.99
N VAL A 159 -23.06 12.02 7.12
CA VAL A 159 -22.30 12.75 6.09
C VAL A 159 -22.23 11.96 4.80
N LEU A 160 -21.97 10.64 4.85
CA LEU A 160 -21.98 9.81 3.63
C LEU A 160 -23.34 9.86 2.91
N ARG A 161 -24.44 9.88 3.67
CA ARG A 161 -25.79 10.01 3.11
C ARG A 161 -26.00 11.37 2.43
N GLU A 162 -25.46 12.44 2.99
CA GLU A 162 -25.51 13.80 2.40
C GLU A 162 -24.71 13.88 1.11
N ARG A 163 -23.54 13.21 1.04
CA ARG A 163 -22.67 13.17 -0.13
C ARG A 163 -23.24 12.37 -1.31
N VAL A 164 -24.23 11.50 -1.06
CA VAL A 164 -24.90 10.72 -2.11
C VAL A 164 -26.43 10.87 -1.99
N PRO A 165 -27.01 12.03 -2.37
CA PRO A 165 -28.42 12.34 -2.15
C PRO A 165 -29.40 11.30 -2.71
N ARG A 166 -29.04 10.67 -3.83
CA ARG A 166 -29.83 9.63 -4.53
C ARG A 166 -29.94 8.31 -3.77
N ALA A 167 -29.00 7.99 -2.89
CA ALA A 167 -29.06 6.76 -2.12
C ALA A 167 -30.21 6.81 -1.10
N GLY A 168 -31.16 5.87 -1.13
CA GLY A 168 -32.24 5.82 -0.14
C GLY A 168 -31.74 5.60 1.30
N ALA A 169 -30.64 4.87 1.45
CA ALA A 169 -29.85 4.75 2.67
C ALA A 169 -28.39 4.42 2.34
N VAL A 170 -27.51 4.53 3.34
CA VAL A 170 -26.09 4.18 3.24
C VAL A 170 -25.64 3.30 4.41
N HIS A 171 -24.64 2.46 4.15
CA HIS A 171 -23.92 1.71 5.16
C HIS A 171 -22.45 1.54 4.78
N VAL A 172 -21.63 1.12 5.75
CA VAL A 172 -20.18 0.97 5.58
C VAL A 172 -19.73 -0.31 6.26
N VAL A 173 -18.91 -1.10 5.55
CA VAL A 173 -18.29 -2.35 6.01
C VAL A 173 -16.77 -2.28 5.82
N ASN A 174 -16.03 -3.32 6.22
CA ASN A 174 -14.57 -3.32 6.31
C ASN A 174 -13.82 -2.91 5.03
N ASN A 175 -14.26 -3.36 3.85
CA ASN A 175 -13.65 -3.03 2.55
C ASN A 175 -14.64 -3.33 1.40
N GLY A 176 -14.28 -2.98 0.16
CA GLY A 176 -15.14 -3.23 -1.01
C GLY A 176 -15.51 -4.70 -1.20
N ALA A 177 -14.58 -5.63 -0.97
CA ALA A 177 -14.87 -7.07 -1.02
C ALA A 177 -15.91 -7.49 0.01
N ALA A 178 -15.85 -6.97 1.23
CA ALA A 178 -16.85 -7.20 2.27
C ALA A 178 -18.24 -6.67 1.87
N ALA A 179 -18.31 -5.59 1.10
CA ALA A 179 -19.58 -5.05 0.60
C ALA A 179 -20.24 -6.03 -0.39
N LEU A 180 -19.46 -6.57 -1.33
CA LEU A 180 -19.93 -7.58 -2.29
C LEU A 180 -20.27 -8.90 -1.61
N LEU A 181 -19.44 -9.37 -0.69
CA LEU A 181 -19.69 -10.57 0.12
C LEU A 181 -21.04 -10.46 0.85
N LEU A 182 -21.30 -9.32 1.50
CA LEU A 182 -22.54 -9.09 2.23
C LEU A 182 -23.74 -9.00 1.29
N ALA A 183 -23.60 -8.32 0.15
CA ALA A 183 -24.64 -8.24 -0.88
C ALA A 183 -24.99 -9.62 -1.44
N ALA A 184 -23.98 -10.42 -1.81
CA ALA A 184 -24.14 -11.77 -2.30
C ALA A 184 -24.83 -12.69 -1.28
N THR A 185 -24.39 -12.63 -0.02
CA THR A 185 -24.97 -13.44 1.07
C THR A 185 -26.45 -13.11 1.27
N VAL A 186 -26.83 -11.83 1.28
CA VAL A 186 -28.20 -11.40 1.57
C VAL A 186 -29.15 -11.58 0.38
N LEU A 187 -28.67 -11.32 -0.84
CA LEU A 187 -29.50 -11.33 -2.04
C LEU A 187 -29.50 -12.66 -2.79
N ALA A 188 -28.42 -13.43 -2.67
CA ALA A 188 -28.17 -14.57 -3.53
C ALA A 188 -27.72 -15.87 -2.83
N ALA A 189 -27.90 -15.99 -1.51
CA ALA A 189 -27.81 -17.30 -0.86
C ALA A 189 -28.73 -18.30 -1.57
N ASP A 190 -28.15 -19.39 -2.09
CA ASP A 190 -28.80 -20.44 -2.89
C ASP A 190 -29.47 -19.97 -4.20
N LYS A 191 -29.17 -18.75 -4.66
CA LYS A 191 -29.68 -18.18 -5.93
C LYS A 191 -28.55 -17.87 -6.90
N GLU A 192 -28.92 -17.45 -8.10
CA GLU A 192 -27.98 -17.08 -9.15
C GLU A 192 -27.59 -15.59 -9.09
N ILE A 193 -26.31 -15.30 -9.26
CA ILE A 193 -25.79 -13.97 -9.57
C ILE A 193 -25.44 -13.98 -11.05
N VAL A 194 -26.15 -13.17 -11.84
CA VAL A 194 -25.90 -13.07 -13.28
C VAL A 194 -24.86 -11.98 -13.53
N VAL A 195 -23.78 -12.32 -14.24
CA VAL A 195 -22.63 -11.42 -14.43
C VAL A 195 -22.00 -11.62 -15.81
N SER A 196 -21.50 -10.55 -16.42
CA SER A 196 -20.75 -10.62 -17.69
C SER A 196 -19.43 -11.35 -17.52
N ARG A 197 -19.07 -12.22 -18.48
CA ARG A 197 -17.74 -12.87 -18.52
C ARG A 197 -16.59 -11.87 -18.55
N GLY A 198 -16.77 -10.75 -19.24
CA GLY A 198 -15.78 -9.67 -19.32
C GLY A 198 -15.59 -8.87 -18.03
N GLU A 199 -16.48 -9.07 -17.04
CA GLU A 199 -16.48 -8.36 -15.76
C GLU A 199 -16.01 -9.25 -14.60
N LEU A 200 -15.58 -10.49 -14.87
CA LEU A 200 -14.96 -11.36 -13.87
C LEU A 200 -13.49 -11.01 -13.70
N VAL A 201 -13.20 -10.33 -12.59
CA VAL A 201 -11.89 -9.73 -12.35
C VAL A 201 -11.07 -10.47 -11.29
N GLU A 202 -9.76 -10.52 -11.52
CA GLU A 202 -8.75 -10.77 -10.50
C GLU A 202 -8.10 -9.42 -10.12
N ILE A 203 -7.99 -9.14 -8.82
CA ILE A 203 -7.50 -7.87 -8.30
C ILE A 203 -6.39 -8.14 -7.28
N GLY A 204 -5.29 -7.39 -7.35
CA GLY A 204 -4.23 -7.45 -6.36
C GLY A 204 -3.50 -8.80 -6.33
N ASP A 205 -3.24 -9.32 -5.13
CA ASP A 205 -2.43 -10.53 -4.87
C ASP A 205 -3.29 -11.82 -5.00
N GLY A 206 -3.87 -12.05 -6.18
CA GLY A 206 -4.64 -13.25 -6.48
C GLY A 206 -6.08 -13.28 -5.94
N PHE A 207 -6.64 -12.14 -5.51
CA PHE A 207 -8.06 -12.08 -5.12
C PHE A 207 -8.95 -12.19 -6.36
N ARG A 208 -9.76 -13.25 -6.40
CA ARG A 208 -10.71 -13.53 -7.47
C ARG A 208 -12.12 -13.24 -7.00
N LEU A 209 -12.78 -12.30 -7.67
CA LEU A 209 -14.17 -11.98 -7.38
C LEU A 209 -15.09 -13.21 -7.49
N PRO A 210 -14.95 -14.11 -8.50
CA PRO A 210 -15.77 -15.32 -8.57
C PRO A 210 -15.70 -16.19 -7.33
N ASP A 211 -14.49 -16.45 -6.82
CA ASP A 211 -14.25 -17.32 -5.66
C ASP A 211 -14.91 -16.74 -4.41
N LEU A 212 -14.84 -15.42 -4.22
CA LEU A 212 -15.55 -14.73 -3.14
C LEU A 212 -17.07 -14.95 -3.23
N LEU A 213 -17.66 -14.71 -4.40
CA LEU A 213 -19.10 -14.77 -4.57
C LEU A 213 -19.61 -16.20 -4.37
N VAL A 214 -18.92 -17.21 -4.93
CA VAL A 214 -19.29 -18.62 -4.76
C VAL A 214 -19.16 -19.07 -3.29
N SER A 215 -18.21 -18.53 -2.53
CA SER A 215 -18.06 -18.83 -1.10
C SER A 215 -19.29 -18.47 -0.24
N THR A 216 -20.18 -17.62 -0.74
CA THR A 216 -21.43 -17.23 -0.06
C THR A 216 -22.58 -18.22 -0.24
N GLY A 217 -22.38 -19.30 -1.02
CA GLY A 217 -23.46 -20.21 -1.43
C GLY A 217 -24.23 -19.73 -2.67
N ALA A 218 -23.84 -18.59 -3.25
CA ALA A 218 -24.38 -18.13 -4.52
C ALA A 218 -23.85 -18.95 -5.69
N ARG A 219 -24.66 -19.09 -6.75
CA ARG A 219 -24.25 -19.68 -8.03
C ARG A 219 -23.96 -18.56 -9.03
N LEU A 220 -22.81 -18.59 -9.69
CA LEU A 220 -22.52 -17.63 -10.76
C LEU A 220 -23.13 -18.10 -12.08
N ARG A 221 -23.88 -17.21 -12.72
CA ARG A 221 -24.46 -17.40 -14.05
C ARG A 221 -23.82 -16.41 -15.01
N GLU A 222 -22.76 -16.86 -15.67
CA GLU A 222 -22.01 -16.03 -16.61
C GLU A 222 -22.74 -15.84 -17.94
N VAL A 223 -22.70 -14.62 -18.48
CA VAL A 223 -23.32 -14.25 -19.75
C VAL A 223 -22.37 -13.49 -20.69
N GLY A 224 -22.71 -13.46 -21.97
CA GLY A 224 -21.93 -12.77 -23.01
C GLY A 224 -20.55 -13.40 -23.24
N THR A 225 -19.63 -12.60 -23.77
CA THR A 225 -18.21 -12.94 -24.00
C THR A 225 -17.30 -11.94 -23.27
N THR A 226 -15.99 -12.18 -23.30
CA THR A 226 -15.00 -11.30 -22.68
C THR A 226 -15.09 -9.86 -23.16
N ASN A 227 -15.29 -9.65 -24.47
CA ASN A 227 -15.30 -8.32 -25.08
C ASN A 227 -16.71 -7.78 -25.30
N ARG A 228 -17.75 -8.62 -25.41
CA ARG A 228 -19.11 -8.19 -25.77
C ARG A 228 -20.17 -8.88 -24.92
N THR A 229 -20.93 -8.06 -24.22
CA THR A 229 -22.12 -8.47 -23.49
C THR A 229 -23.26 -7.50 -23.75
N THR A 230 -24.47 -8.03 -23.91
CA THR A 230 -25.69 -7.30 -24.19
C THR A 230 -26.76 -7.52 -23.14
N ALA A 231 -27.71 -6.58 -23.04
CA ALA A 231 -28.85 -6.73 -22.14
C ALA A 231 -29.69 -7.98 -22.48
N ALA A 232 -29.73 -8.39 -23.75
CA ALA A 232 -30.39 -9.63 -24.17
C ALA A 232 -29.70 -10.88 -23.59
N ASP A 233 -28.38 -10.88 -23.47
CA ASP A 233 -27.64 -11.98 -22.86
C ASP A 233 -28.01 -12.16 -21.38
N TYR A 234 -28.21 -11.04 -20.66
CA TYR A 234 -28.73 -11.07 -19.29
C TYR A 234 -30.19 -11.52 -19.24
N ALA A 235 -31.06 -10.90 -20.06
CA ALA A 235 -32.50 -11.18 -20.09
C ALA A 235 -32.82 -12.67 -20.34
N ALA A 236 -32.03 -13.33 -21.19
CA ALA A 236 -32.21 -14.73 -21.54
C ALA A 236 -32.04 -15.71 -20.37
N VAL A 237 -31.39 -15.29 -19.29
CA VAL A 237 -31.09 -16.15 -18.13
C VAL A 237 -31.64 -15.61 -16.81
N THR A 238 -32.11 -14.37 -16.76
CA THR A 238 -32.77 -13.82 -15.57
C THR A 238 -34.15 -14.45 -15.37
N GLY A 239 -34.46 -14.84 -14.14
CA GLY A 239 -35.76 -15.41 -13.78
C GLY A 239 -35.96 -15.55 -12.27
N PRO A 240 -36.95 -16.34 -11.81
CA PRO A 240 -37.27 -16.50 -10.38
C PRO A 240 -36.11 -17.02 -9.51
N GLY A 241 -35.16 -17.74 -10.11
CA GLY A 241 -33.94 -18.24 -9.44
C GLY A 241 -32.80 -17.21 -9.32
N THR A 242 -32.94 -16.04 -9.94
CA THR A 242 -31.93 -14.98 -9.92
C THR A 242 -32.06 -14.15 -8.63
N GLY A 243 -30.96 -14.04 -7.89
CA GLY A 243 -30.86 -13.15 -6.73
C GLY A 243 -30.68 -11.70 -7.17
N PHE A 244 -29.72 -11.43 -8.06
CA PHE A 244 -29.48 -10.12 -8.65
C PHE A 244 -28.60 -10.22 -9.90
N VAL A 245 -28.59 -9.15 -10.70
CA VAL A 245 -27.61 -8.90 -11.75
C VAL A 245 -26.45 -8.11 -11.16
N LEU A 246 -25.23 -8.61 -11.30
CA LEU A 246 -24.01 -7.93 -10.89
C LEU A 246 -23.36 -7.27 -12.11
N LYS A 247 -23.13 -5.96 -12.01
CA LYS A 247 -22.28 -5.21 -12.93
C LYS A 247 -21.00 -4.79 -12.21
N VAL A 248 -19.84 -5.10 -12.78
CA VAL A 248 -18.53 -4.77 -12.16
C VAL A 248 -17.72 -3.87 -13.06
N HIS A 249 -17.18 -2.79 -12.49
CA HIS A 249 -16.22 -1.94 -13.18
C HIS A 249 -14.82 -2.60 -13.20
N PRO A 250 -14.21 -2.86 -14.37
CA PRO A 250 -12.83 -3.33 -14.45
C PRO A 250 -11.85 -2.21 -14.06
N SER A 251 -11.70 -1.98 -12.75
CA SER A 251 -10.93 -0.82 -12.22
C SER A 251 -9.40 -0.94 -12.33
N ASN A 252 -8.87 -2.09 -12.74
CA ASN A 252 -7.43 -2.39 -12.84
C ASN A 252 -6.94 -2.78 -14.24
N PHE A 253 -7.82 -2.92 -15.23
CA PHE A 253 -7.45 -3.20 -16.62
C PHE A 253 -8.47 -2.61 -17.61
N ARG A 254 -8.14 -2.56 -18.88
CA ARG A 254 -9.07 -2.19 -19.97
C ARG A 254 -9.03 -3.24 -21.07
N VAL A 255 -10.20 -3.56 -21.62
CA VAL A 255 -10.33 -4.28 -22.89
C VAL A 255 -10.51 -3.23 -23.98
N THR A 256 -9.69 -3.26 -25.02
CA THR A 256 -9.75 -2.32 -26.15
C THR A 256 -10.08 -3.05 -27.46
N GLY A 257 -10.57 -2.31 -28.47
CA GLY A 257 -10.99 -2.87 -29.76
C GLY A 257 -12.50 -3.00 -29.88
N PHE A 258 -12.99 -4.15 -30.39
CA PHE A 258 -14.43 -4.39 -30.58
C PHE A 258 -15.10 -4.81 -29.28
N THR A 259 -15.44 -3.83 -28.45
CA THR A 259 -16.04 -4.04 -27.13
C THR A 259 -17.47 -3.53 -27.02
N ARG A 260 -18.31 -4.21 -26.25
CA ARG A 260 -19.66 -3.74 -25.85
C ARG A 260 -19.96 -4.21 -24.43
N SER A 261 -20.46 -3.31 -23.60
CA SER A 261 -20.99 -3.62 -22.28
C SER A 261 -22.45 -3.17 -22.22
N ALA A 262 -23.31 -3.94 -21.54
CA ALA A 262 -24.63 -3.45 -21.15
C ALA A 262 -24.47 -2.36 -20.08
N GLY A 263 -25.15 -1.24 -20.26
CA GLY A 263 -25.24 -0.15 -19.29
C GLY A 263 -26.25 -0.47 -18.19
N THR A 264 -26.11 0.18 -17.03
CA THR A 264 -26.97 -0.07 -15.86
C THR A 264 -28.45 0.13 -16.15
N ALA A 265 -28.82 1.18 -16.88
CA ALA A 265 -30.21 1.44 -17.26
C ALA A 265 -30.80 0.33 -18.17
N GLU A 266 -30.00 -0.30 -19.02
CA GLU A 266 -30.45 -1.45 -19.83
C GLU A 266 -30.73 -2.68 -18.94
N LEU A 267 -30.01 -2.83 -17.83
CA LEU A 267 -30.12 -3.98 -16.91
C LEU A 267 -31.26 -3.84 -15.90
N THR A 268 -31.64 -2.61 -15.54
CA THR A 268 -32.69 -2.37 -14.54
C THR A 268 -34.09 -2.80 -14.99
N GLY A 269 -34.29 -3.00 -16.30
CA GLY A 269 -35.56 -3.47 -16.88
C GLY A 269 -35.83 -4.97 -16.71
N LEU A 270 -34.91 -5.73 -16.14
CA LEU A 270 -34.97 -7.20 -16.09
C LEU A 270 -35.78 -7.77 -14.91
N GLY A 271 -36.37 -6.92 -14.06
CA GLY A 271 -37.25 -7.33 -12.96
C GLY A 271 -36.53 -7.93 -11.75
N VAL A 272 -35.20 -7.85 -11.69
CA VAL A 272 -34.36 -8.27 -10.55
C VAL A 272 -33.46 -7.12 -10.10
N PRO A 273 -32.99 -7.11 -8.83
CA PRO A 273 -32.08 -6.08 -8.37
C PRO A 273 -30.82 -6.00 -9.23
N VAL A 274 -30.35 -4.78 -9.51
CA VAL A 274 -29.05 -4.54 -10.15
C VAL A 274 -28.09 -4.02 -9.09
N VAL A 275 -27.02 -4.76 -8.85
CA VAL A 275 -25.90 -4.36 -7.98
C VAL A 275 -24.75 -3.92 -8.87
N VAL A 276 -24.28 -2.68 -8.69
CA VAL A 276 -23.15 -2.14 -9.45
C VAL A 276 -21.96 -1.96 -8.52
N ASP A 277 -20.89 -2.72 -8.75
CA ASP A 277 -19.61 -2.47 -8.09
C ASP A 277 -18.77 -1.51 -8.94
N ILE A 278 -18.78 -0.23 -8.56
CA ILE A 278 -17.93 0.77 -9.22
C ILE A 278 -16.47 0.61 -8.79
N GLY A 279 -16.23 -0.04 -7.64
CA GLY A 279 -14.91 -0.36 -7.12
C GLY A 279 -14.06 0.83 -6.67
N SER A 280 -14.08 1.95 -7.39
CA SER A 280 -13.17 3.10 -7.30
C SER A 280 -13.46 4.08 -6.18
N GLY A 281 -14.69 4.11 -5.66
CA GLY A 281 -15.08 5.04 -4.60
C GLY A 281 -15.50 6.42 -5.08
N LEU A 282 -15.62 6.64 -6.38
CA LEU A 282 -16.09 7.91 -6.91
C LEU A 282 -17.58 8.12 -6.59
N LEU A 283 -17.91 9.16 -5.84
CA LEU A 283 -19.29 9.40 -5.39
C LEU A 283 -20.15 10.17 -6.39
N ALA A 284 -19.52 11.02 -7.20
CA ALA A 284 -20.16 11.87 -8.19
C ALA A 284 -19.23 12.07 -9.41
N PRO A 285 -19.73 12.46 -10.58
CA PRO A 285 -18.92 12.61 -11.79
C PRO A 285 -17.72 13.54 -11.56
N HIS A 286 -16.56 13.18 -12.12
CA HIS A 286 -15.35 13.98 -11.98
C HIS A 286 -14.85 14.45 -13.36
N PRO A 287 -14.60 15.76 -13.57
CA PRO A 287 -14.19 16.28 -14.88
C PRO A 287 -12.89 15.66 -15.43
N ALA A 288 -11.94 15.34 -14.55
CA ALA A 288 -10.69 14.68 -14.97
C ALA A 288 -10.87 13.18 -15.29
N LEU A 289 -12.00 12.58 -14.90
CA LEU A 289 -12.27 11.14 -15.03
C LEU A 289 -13.66 10.91 -15.64
N PRO A 290 -13.96 11.42 -16.84
CA PRO A 290 -15.31 11.43 -17.40
C PRO A 290 -15.88 10.04 -17.70
N GLU A 291 -15.02 9.04 -17.89
CA GLU A 291 -15.41 7.64 -18.17
C GLU A 291 -15.46 6.77 -16.90
N GLU A 292 -15.02 7.29 -15.75
CA GLU A 292 -14.99 6.51 -14.52
C GLU A 292 -16.39 6.48 -13.89
N PRO A 293 -16.95 5.30 -13.57
CA PRO A 293 -18.29 5.21 -13.02
C PRO A 293 -18.34 5.78 -11.60
N ASP A 294 -19.43 6.47 -11.31
CA ASP A 294 -19.68 7.12 -10.03
C ASP A 294 -21.01 6.70 -9.42
N ALA A 295 -21.11 6.77 -8.10
CA ALA A 295 -22.29 6.31 -7.38
C ALA A 295 -23.57 7.07 -7.74
N ASP A 296 -23.51 8.39 -7.96
CA ASP A 296 -24.68 9.20 -8.28
C ASP A 296 -25.26 8.84 -9.66
N THR A 297 -24.39 8.66 -10.66
CA THR A 297 -24.80 8.26 -12.02
C THR A 297 -25.39 6.87 -12.05
N GLU A 298 -24.77 5.90 -11.37
CA GLU A 298 -25.27 4.52 -11.34
C GLU A 298 -26.61 4.40 -10.59
N LEU A 299 -26.77 5.12 -9.48
CA LEU A 299 -28.06 5.19 -8.76
C LEU A 299 -29.13 5.89 -9.59
N ARG A 300 -28.78 6.97 -10.32
CA ARG A 300 -29.70 7.64 -11.26
C ARG A 300 -30.11 6.73 -12.42
N ALA A 301 -29.23 5.85 -12.87
CA ALA A 301 -29.51 4.85 -13.90
C ALA A 301 -30.41 3.70 -13.39
N GLY A 302 -30.71 3.65 -12.08
CA GLY A 302 -31.65 2.70 -11.48
C GLY A 302 -30.99 1.56 -10.71
N ALA A 303 -29.68 1.60 -10.45
CA ALA A 303 -29.02 0.61 -9.60
C ALA A 303 -29.73 0.47 -8.24
N SER A 304 -30.03 -0.77 -7.84
CA SER A 304 -30.62 -1.06 -6.53
C SER A 304 -29.61 -0.86 -5.40
N LEU A 305 -28.34 -1.14 -5.69
CA LEU A 305 -27.20 -0.98 -4.79
C LEU A 305 -25.95 -0.63 -5.61
N VAL A 306 -25.18 0.32 -5.13
CA VAL A 306 -23.82 0.60 -5.58
C VAL A 306 -22.85 0.24 -4.47
N THR A 307 -21.79 -0.50 -4.81
CA THR A 307 -20.68 -0.82 -3.91
C THR A 307 -19.39 -0.16 -4.38
N ALA A 308 -18.53 0.22 -3.43
CA ALA A 308 -17.26 0.87 -3.74
C ALA A 308 -16.25 0.75 -2.59
N SER A 309 -14.98 1.06 -2.85
CA SER A 309 -13.95 1.17 -1.80
C SER A 309 -13.70 2.62 -1.40
N GLY A 310 -13.48 2.88 -0.11
CA GLY A 310 -13.23 4.24 0.41
C GLY A 310 -11.78 4.74 0.32
N ASP A 311 -10.80 3.85 0.15
CA ASP A 311 -9.36 4.13 0.11
C ASP A 311 -8.79 4.29 -1.30
N LYS A 312 -9.66 4.60 -2.26
CA LYS A 312 -9.33 4.79 -3.66
C LYS A 312 -9.61 6.25 -4.08
N LEU A 313 -10.46 6.50 -5.08
CA LEU A 313 -10.77 7.85 -5.57
C LEU A 313 -11.51 8.71 -4.55
N LEU A 314 -12.18 8.11 -3.56
CA LEU A 314 -12.72 8.87 -2.43
C LEU A 314 -11.60 9.57 -1.62
N GLY A 315 -10.39 9.02 -1.61
CA GLY A 315 -9.26 9.58 -0.85
C GLY A 315 -9.38 9.39 0.67
N GLY A 316 -10.15 8.39 1.11
CA GLY A 316 -10.44 8.10 2.51
C GLY A 316 -9.72 6.88 3.06
N PRO A 317 -10.17 6.36 4.22
CA PRO A 317 -9.63 5.14 4.79
C PRO A 317 -10.22 3.90 4.11
N GLN A 318 -9.60 2.74 4.34
CA GLN A 318 -10.12 1.47 3.84
C GLN A 318 -11.51 1.22 4.43
N CYS A 319 -12.50 1.14 3.54
CA CYS A 319 -13.86 0.74 3.88
C CYS A 319 -14.60 0.30 2.61
N GLY A 320 -15.70 -0.43 2.79
CA GLY A 320 -16.65 -0.79 1.74
C GLY A 320 -17.90 0.04 1.88
N LEU A 321 -18.25 0.78 0.83
CA LEU A 321 -19.44 1.62 0.78
C LEU A 321 -20.62 0.82 0.24
N LEU A 322 -21.78 0.97 0.87
CA LEU A 322 -23.06 0.40 0.45
C LEU A 322 -24.04 1.54 0.27
N LEU A 323 -24.40 1.87 -0.97
CA LEU A 323 -25.19 3.04 -1.32
C LEU A 323 -26.39 2.58 -2.15
N GLY A 324 -27.64 2.77 -1.70
CA GLY A 324 -28.75 2.25 -2.50
C GLY A 324 -30.11 2.34 -1.86
N ALA A 325 -31.02 1.46 -2.30
CA ALA A 325 -32.39 1.41 -1.82
C ALA A 325 -32.45 1.23 -0.29
N ARG A 326 -33.36 1.96 0.36
CA ARG A 326 -33.42 2.06 1.82
C ARG A 326 -33.59 0.70 2.49
N ASP A 327 -34.53 -0.10 1.99
CA ASP A 327 -34.86 -1.39 2.61
C ASP A 327 -33.79 -2.44 2.35
N LEU A 328 -33.15 -2.41 1.17
CA LEU A 328 -32.01 -3.25 0.85
C LEU A 328 -30.82 -2.97 1.78
N VAL A 329 -30.40 -1.70 1.89
CA VAL A 329 -29.27 -1.33 2.77
C VAL A 329 -29.57 -1.63 4.24
N ARG A 330 -30.83 -1.50 4.68
CA ARG A 330 -31.26 -1.90 6.03
C ARG A 330 -31.17 -3.41 6.24
N ALA A 331 -31.58 -4.21 5.25
CA ALA A 331 -31.46 -5.66 5.31
C ALA A 331 -29.99 -6.09 5.43
N LEU A 332 -29.12 -5.51 4.60
CA LEU A 332 -27.67 -5.73 4.65
C LEU A 332 -27.09 -5.37 6.03
N ALA A 333 -27.42 -4.19 6.55
CA ALA A 333 -26.90 -3.71 7.84
C ALA A 333 -27.40 -4.52 9.06
N ARG A 334 -28.53 -5.23 8.95
CA ARG A 334 -29.09 -6.08 10.01
C ARG A 334 -28.62 -7.53 9.93
N HIS A 335 -28.04 -7.95 8.81
CA HIS A 335 -27.58 -9.32 8.63
C HIS A 335 -26.45 -9.66 9.64
N PRO A 336 -26.43 -10.86 10.26
CA PRO A 336 -25.42 -11.22 11.27
C PRO A 336 -23.98 -11.04 10.79
N LEU A 337 -23.70 -11.34 9.51
CA LEU A 337 -22.37 -11.16 8.92
C LEU A 337 -21.89 -9.70 8.96
N ALA A 338 -22.78 -8.71 8.94
CA ALA A 338 -22.41 -7.30 9.06
C ALA A 338 -21.66 -7.00 10.37
N ARG A 339 -21.88 -7.79 11.43
CA ARG A 339 -21.14 -7.67 12.70
C ARG A 339 -19.69 -8.13 12.57
N ALA A 340 -19.41 -9.14 11.75
CA ALA A 340 -18.06 -9.62 11.45
C ALA A 340 -17.33 -8.66 10.50
N LEU A 341 -18.06 -8.07 9.55
CA LEU A 341 -17.54 -7.10 8.57
C LEU A 341 -17.54 -5.65 9.07
N ARG A 342 -17.81 -5.44 10.36
CA ARG A 342 -18.03 -4.11 10.95
C ARG A 342 -16.75 -3.29 10.95
N VAL A 343 -16.87 -2.03 10.54
CA VAL A 343 -15.78 -1.05 10.57
C VAL A 343 -15.40 -0.63 11.99
N ASP A 344 -14.09 -0.47 12.23
CA ASP A 344 -13.54 0.00 13.49
C ASP A 344 -13.72 1.52 13.69
N LYS A 345 -13.36 2.03 14.87
CA LYS A 345 -13.58 3.45 15.21
C LYS A 345 -12.64 4.42 14.48
N LEU A 346 -11.42 4.00 14.16
CA LEU A 346 -10.42 4.82 13.49
C LEU A 346 -10.83 5.08 12.05
N THR A 347 -11.28 4.03 11.35
CA THR A 347 -11.81 4.14 10.00
C THR A 347 -13.06 5.00 9.94
N LEU A 348 -13.98 4.88 10.92
CA LEU A 348 -15.17 5.75 10.97
C LEU A 348 -14.80 7.23 11.17
N ALA A 349 -13.83 7.53 12.05
CA ALA A 349 -13.36 8.89 12.28
C ALA A 349 -12.68 9.48 11.04
N ALA A 350 -11.78 8.71 10.41
CA ALA A 350 -11.14 9.10 9.15
C ALA A 350 -12.17 9.34 8.05
N LEU A 351 -13.14 8.43 7.86
CA LEU A 351 -14.16 8.55 6.83
C LEU A 351 -15.02 9.80 7.02
N ALA A 352 -15.47 10.07 8.25
CA ALA A 352 -16.22 11.28 8.55
C ALA A 352 -15.43 12.54 8.17
N ALA A 353 -14.18 12.63 8.61
CA ALA A 353 -13.30 13.77 8.31
C ALA A 353 -12.93 13.88 6.82
N THR A 354 -12.81 12.76 6.10
CA THR A 354 -12.63 12.74 4.64
C THR A 354 -13.83 13.34 3.91
N LEU A 355 -15.04 13.05 4.38
CA LEU A 355 -16.27 13.47 3.71
C LEU A 355 -16.68 14.92 4.05
N THR A 356 -16.37 15.41 5.25
CA THR A 356 -16.68 16.79 5.69
C THR A 356 -15.55 17.78 5.47
N GLY A 357 -14.31 17.30 5.48
CA GLY A 357 -13.13 18.14 5.49
C GLY A 357 -12.78 18.76 4.13
N PRO A 358 -11.60 19.42 4.05
CA PRO A 358 -11.09 19.95 2.79
C PRO A 358 -10.81 18.83 1.77
N PRO A 359 -10.56 19.16 0.49
CA PRO A 359 -10.19 18.20 -0.54
C PRO A 359 -9.08 17.23 -0.07
N THR A 360 -9.25 15.96 -0.39
CA THR A 360 -8.28 14.91 -0.03
C THR A 360 -6.99 15.07 -0.81
N PRO A 361 -5.86 14.53 -0.33
CA PRO A 361 -4.62 14.48 -1.13
C PRO A 361 -4.83 13.85 -2.51
N THR A 362 -5.67 12.82 -2.61
CA THR A 362 -6.05 12.20 -3.88
C THR A 362 -6.79 13.19 -4.80
N ALA A 363 -7.77 13.93 -4.27
CA ALA A 363 -8.50 14.94 -5.05
C ALA A 363 -7.58 16.07 -5.52
N LEU A 364 -6.71 16.58 -4.65
CA LEU A 364 -5.73 17.61 -5.00
C LEU A 364 -4.75 17.13 -6.08
N ALA A 365 -4.27 15.89 -5.96
CA ALA A 365 -3.39 15.30 -6.97
C ALA A 365 -4.09 15.07 -8.32
N LEU A 366 -5.39 14.74 -8.32
CA LEU A 366 -6.19 14.61 -9.54
C LEU A 366 -6.36 15.93 -10.29
N THR A 367 -6.43 17.06 -9.58
CA THR A 367 -6.63 18.39 -10.18
C THR A 367 -5.38 19.27 -10.18
N ALA A 368 -4.21 18.71 -9.84
CA ALA A 368 -2.96 19.46 -9.81
C ALA A 368 -2.63 20.08 -11.17
N ASP A 369 -2.27 21.37 -11.16
CA ASP A 369 -1.87 22.12 -12.35
C ASP A 369 -0.46 21.67 -12.82
N PRO A 370 -0.31 21.14 -14.05
CA PRO A 370 0.97 20.74 -14.59
C PRO A 370 2.02 21.86 -14.60
N ALA A 371 1.62 23.12 -14.79
CA ALA A 371 2.53 24.25 -14.78
C ALA A 371 3.10 24.52 -13.38
N VAL A 372 2.28 24.37 -12.34
CA VAL A 372 2.72 24.47 -10.94
C VAL A 372 3.67 23.33 -10.58
N LEU A 373 3.35 22.09 -11.00
CA LEU A 373 4.23 20.94 -10.81
C LEU A 373 5.58 21.15 -11.52
N ARG A 374 5.57 21.70 -12.74
CA ARG A 374 6.79 22.01 -13.47
C ARG A 374 7.65 23.05 -12.76
N ALA A 375 7.04 24.15 -12.33
CA ALA A 375 7.73 25.19 -11.56
C ALA A 375 8.32 24.65 -10.24
N ARG A 376 7.60 23.74 -9.56
CA ARG A 376 8.13 23.04 -8.36
C ARG A 376 9.35 22.19 -8.71
N ALA A 377 9.27 21.37 -9.77
CA ALA A 377 10.37 20.54 -10.21
C ALA A 377 11.61 21.38 -10.60
N ASP A 378 11.42 22.49 -11.33
CA ASP A 378 12.52 23.39 -11.72
C ASP A 378 13.22 24.00 -10.50
N ARG A 379 12.46 24.44 -9.48
CA ARG A 379 13.03 24.97 -8.22
C ARG A 379 13.86 23.94 -7.48
N ILE A 380 13.32 22.73 -7.29
CA ILE A 380 14.03 21.66 -6.58
C ILE A 380 15.26 21.22 -7.36
N ALA A 381 15.15 21.04 -8.68
CA ALA A 381 16.27 20.69 -9.54
C ALA A 381 17.37 21.76 -9.53
N THR A 382 17.01 23.05 -9.53
CA THR A 382 17.97 24.16 -9.42
C THR A 382 18.73 24.11 -8.10
N SER A 383 18.03 23.93 -6.98
CA SER A 383 18.65 23.83 -5.65
C SER A 383 19.60 22.64 -5.55
N LEU A 384 19.18 21.46 -6.00
CA LEU A 384 20.00 20.25 -6.01
C LEU A 384 21.16 20.33 -7.02
N GLY A 385 20.97 21.00 -8.15
CA GLY A 385 22.02 21.24 -9.14
C GLY A 385 23.12 22.17 -8.62
N ALA A 386 22.77 23.16 -7.80
CA ALA A 386 23.75 24.01 -7.11
C ALA A 386 24.65 23.22 -6.13
N ASP A 387 24.15 22.08 -5.62
CA ASP A 387 24.92 21.14 -4.81
C ASP A 387 25.76 20.15 -5.66
N GLY A 388 25.80 20.33 -6.98
CA GLY A 388 26.58 19.51 -7.92
C GLY A 388 25.91 18.19 -8.33
N LEU A 389 24.61 18.01 -8.08
CA LEU A 389 23.90 16.79 -8.47
C LEU A 389 23.51 16.82 -9.96
N ASP A 390 23.66 15.68 -10.63
CA ASP A 390 23.04 15.43 -11.95
C ASP A 390 21.52 15.26 -11.77
N VAL A 391 20.80 16.37 -11.86
CA VAL A 391 19.34 16.42 -11.76
C VAL A 391 18.79 17.41 -12.78
N ARG A 392 17.66 17.05 -13.39
CA ARG A 392 16.91 17.94 -14.28
C ARG A 392 15.42 17.80 -14.06
N ALA A 393 14.69 18.90 -14.15
CA ALA A 393 13.25 18.86 -14.20
C ALA A 393 12.79 18.42 -15.60
N VAL A 394 11.82 17.50 -15.66
CA VAL A 394 11.27 16.97 -16.91
C VAL A 394 9.76 16.92 -16.83
N GLU A 395 9.10 17.10 -17.98
CA GLU A 395 7.69 16.76 -18.14
C GLU A 395 7.53 15.24 -18.17
N CYS A 396 6.40 14.76 -17.65
CA CYS A 396 6.05 13.35 -17.70
C CYS A 396 4.54 13.15 -17.57
N ALA A 397 4.10 11.90 -17.53
CA ALA A 397 2.71 11.54 -17.27
C ALA A 397 2.60 10.71 -15.99
N ALA A 398 1.74 11.15 -15.08
CA ALA A 398 1.29 10.39 -13.93
C ALA A 398 0.06 9.52 -14.32
N THR A 399 -0.28 8.56 -13.47
CA THR A 399 -1.46 7.71 -13.60
C THR A 399 -2.23 7.64 -12.28
N VAL A 400 -3.52 7.33 -12.35
CA VAL A 400 -4.35 7.15 -11.15
C VAL A 400 -3.90 5.91 -10.36
N GLY A 401 -3.62 4.78 -11.02
CA GLY A 401 -3.13 3.55 -10.38
C GLY A 401 -4.21 2.53 -10.03
N GLY A 402 -3.88 1.55 -9.18
CA GLY A 402 -4.70 0.36 -8.86
C GLY A 402 -5.99 0.63 -8.06
N GLY A 403 -6.53 1.84 -8.16
CA GLY A 403 -7.71 2.31 -7.45
C GLY A 403 -8.82 2.87 -8.35
N GLY A 404 -8.73 2.73 -9.66
CA GLY A 404 -9.73 3.23 -10.61
C GLY A 404 -9.09 3.94 -11.80
N ALA A 405 -9.90 4.24 -12.81
CA ALA A 405 -9.50 4.93 -14.02
C ALA A 405 -8.25 4.34 -14.71
N PRO A 406 -8.23 3.02 -15.00
CA PRO A 406 -7.09 2.37 -15.64
C PRO A 406 -6.77 3.04 -16.98
N GLY A 407 -5.48 3.27 -17.27
CA GLY A 407 -5.05 3.88 -18.53
C GLY A 407 -5.29 5.40 -18.65
N VAL A 408 -5.88 6.06 -17.65
CA VAL A 408 -5.94 7.53 -17.62
C VAL A 408 -4.57 8.09 -17.24
N THR A 409 -4.04 8.94 -18.13
CA THR A 409 -2.79 9.67 -17.93
C THR A 409 -3.07 11.11 -17.51
N LEU A 410 -2.27 11.61 -16.57
CA LEU A 410 -2.36 12.96 -16.03
C LEU A 410 -1.03 13.69 -16.31
N PRO A 411 -1.02 14.83 -17.03
CA PRO A 411 0.22 15.57 -17.27
C PRO A 411 0.91 15.96 -15.96
N SER A 412 2.23 15.78 -15.86
CA SER A 412 2.99 15.98 -14.62
C SER A 412 4.40 16.48 -14.90
N ALA A 413 5.14 16.74 -13.82
CA ALA A 413 6.57 17.04 -13.85
C ALA A 413 7.31 16.21 -12.79
N ALA A 414 8.54 15.85 -13.10
CA ALA A 414 9.40 15.02 -12.28
C ALA A 414 10.83 15.57 -12.19
N LEU A 415 11.54 15.15 -11.14
CA LEU A 415 13.00 15.23 -11.07
C LEU A 415 13.59 13.99 -11.75
N SER A 416 14.50 14.20 -12.70
CA SER A 416 15.21 13.13 -13.40
C SER A 416 16.64 13.01 -12.88
N LEU A 417 16.94 11.89 -12.24
CA LEU A 417 18.22 11.55 -11.60
C LEU A 417 18.83 10.32 -12.28
N PRO A 418 20.13 10.03 -12.09
CA PRO A 418 20.74 8.78 -12.57
C PRO A 418 20.03 7.56 -11.97
N GLU A 419 19.90 6.48 -12.76
CA GLU A 419 19.24 5.24 -12.34
C GLU A 419 19.61 4.71 -10.94
N PRO A 420 20.89 4.70 -10.51
CA PRO A 420 21.26 4.16 -9.20
C PRO A 420 20.63 4.88 -8.00
N TYR A 421 20.13 6.12 -8.18
CA TYR A 421 19.38 6.81 -7.13
C TYR A 421 18.12 6.05 -6.71
N ALA A 422 17.50 5.27 -7.60
CA ALA A 422 16.28 4.54 -7.27
C ALA A 422 16.47 3.57 -6.09
N ALA A 423 17.56 2.80 -6.07
CA ALA A 423 17.85 1.88 -4.96
C ALA A 423 18.28 2.62 -3.68
N ALA A 424 19.13 3.64 -3.83
CA ALA A 424 19.63 4.43 -2.70
C ALA A 424 18.49 5.18 -1.98
N LEU A 425 17.56 5.77 -2.74
CA LEU A 425 16.40 6.47 -2.20
C LEU A 425 15.43 5.53 -1.47
N ARG A 426 15.20 4.31 -1.99
CA ARG A 426 14.30 3.34 -1.33
C ARG A 426 14.87 2.82 -0.01
N THR A 427 16.19 2.68 0.08
CA THR A 427 16.88 2.09 1.23
C THR A 427 17.42 3.12 2.21
N GLY A 428 17.39 4.40 1.84
CA GLY A 428 17.85 5.51 2.64
C GLY A 428 17.03 5.75 3.93
N PRO A 429 17.48 6.71 4.76
CA PRO A 429 16.82 7.03 6.04
C PRO A 429 15.40 7.58 5.84
N LEU A 430 15.20 8.37 4.78
CA LEU A 430 13.90 8.84 4.30
C LEU A 430 13.56 8.14 2.99
N PRO A 431 12.75 7.07 3.00
CA PRO A 431 12.44 6.31 1.81
C PRO A 431 11.67 7.16 0.80
N VAL A 432 12.20 7.25 -0.43
CA VAL A 432 11.50 7.81 -1.59
C VAL A 432 11.43 6.74 -2.66
N VAL A 433 10.24 6.54 -3.22
CA VAL A 433 10.03 5.60 -4.32
C VAL A 433 9.68 6.39 -5.57
N GLY A 434 10.61 6.40 -6.53
CA GLY A 434 10.39 6.86 -7.90
C GLY A 434 10.18 5.68 -8.86
N ARG A 435 10.14 5.98 -10.16
CA ARG A 435 10.13 4.97 -11.24
C ARG A 435 11.40 5.03 -12.07
N LEU A 436 11.75 3.92 -12.72
CA LEU A 436 12.81 3.90 -13.72
C LEU A 436 12.20 4.08 -15.11
N GLU A 437 12.74 5.02 -15.87
CA GLU A 437 12.27 5.34 -17.21
C GLU A 437 13.46 5.80 -18.05
N SER A 438 13.69 5.16 -19.20
CA SER A 438 14.78 5.48 -20.13
C SER A 438 16.16 5.59 -19.46
N GLY A 439 16.49 4.63 -18.58
CA GLY A 439 17.78 4.56 -17.87
C GLY A 439 17.98 5.65 -16.79
N ARG A 440 16.89 6.29 -16.34
CA ARG A 440 16.93 7.32 -15.30
C ARG A 440 15.88 7.06 -14.21
N CYS A 441 16.15 7.55 -13.01
CA CYS A 441 15.21 7.55 -11.90
C CYS A 441 14.37 8.84 -11.94
N LEU A 442 13.07 8.71 -12.13
CA LEU A 442 12.13 9.81 -12.10
C LEU A 442 11.40 9.88 -10.75
N LEU A 443 11.42 11.06 -10.14
CA LEU A 443 10.67 11.41 -8.94
C LEU A 443 9.54 12.37 -9.35
N ASP A 444 8.38 11.83 -9.66
CA ASP A 444 7.19 12.54 -10.13
C ASP A 444 6.49 13.25 -8.96
N LEU A 445 6.23 14.55 -9.11
CA LEU A 445 5.70 15.40 -8.05
C LEU A 445 4.17 15.36 -7.93
N ARG A 446 3.45 14.67 -8.83
CA ARG A 446 1.97 14.62 -8.82
C ARG A 446 1.41 14.10 -7.50
N ALA A 447 2.07 13.09 -6.92
CA ALA A 447 1.68 12.45 -5.66
C ALA A 447 2.49 12.96 -4.45
N VAL A 448 3.38 13.94 -4.65
CA VAL A 448 4.21 14.53 -3.59
C VAL A 448 3.57 15.83 -3.11
N PRO A 449 3.11 15.92 -1.85
CA PRO A 449 2.62 17.17 -1.27
C PRO A 449 3.68 18.26 -1.32
N GLU A 450 3.30 19.52 -1.57
CA GLU A 450 4.25 20.64 -1.68
C GLU A 450 5.10 20.83 -0.42
N GLN A 451 4.51 20.59 0.76
CA GLN A 451 5.21 20.63 2.04
C GLN A 451 6.32 19.57 2.21
N ASP A 452 6.35 18.54 1.36
CA ASP A 452 7.38 17.51 1.35
C ASP A 452 8.51 17.80 0.34
N ASP A 453 8.50 18.94 -0.37
CA ASP A 453 9.52 19.31 -1.36
C ASP A 453 10.94 19.36 -0.76
N GLU A 454 11.11 19.98 0.41
CA GLU A 454 12.40 20.04 1.09
C GLU A 454 12.85 18.66 1.60
N ARG A 455 11.90 17.86 2.10
CA ARG A 455 12.18 16.49 2.55
C ARG A 455 12.61 15.60 1.39
N LEU A 456 11.99 15.77 0.22
CA LEU A 456 12.37 15.10 -1.01
C LEU A 456 13.79 15.51 -1.43
N ALA A 457 14.11 16.80 -1.43
CA ALA A 457 15.43 17.30 -1.77
C ALA A 457 16.51 16.76 -0.80
N GLU A 458 16.24 16.77 0.50
CA GLU A 458 17.12 16.18 1.52
C GLU A 458 17.37 14.69 1.28
N ALA A 459 16.33 13.91 0.97
CA ALA A 459 16.48 12.49 0.66
C ALA A 459 17.41 12.25 -0.54
N VAL A 460 17.32 13.10 -1.58
CA VAL A 460 18.20 13.03 -2.75
C VAL A 460 19.65 13.38 -2.36
N ARG A 461 19.87 14.41 -1.54
CA ARG A 461 21.21 14.76 -1.02
C ARG A 461 21.84 13.60 -0.23
N LEU A 462 21.07 12.97 0.65
CA LEU A 462 21.53 11.84 1.47
C LEU A 462 21.86 10.61 0.62
N ALA A 463 21.08 10.36 -0.43
CA ALA A 463 21.32 9.26 -1.36
C ALA A 463 22.65 9.40 -2.12
N ARG A 464 23.14 10.63 -2.36
CA ARG A 464 24.47 10.88 -2.95
C ARG A 464 25.58 10.40 -2.01
N THR A 465 25.55 10.80 -0.74
CA THR A 465 26.56 10.46 0.25
C THR A 465 26.70 8.95 0.44
N ALA A 466 25.58 8.22 0.41
CA ALA A 466 25.58 6.76 0.49
C ALA A 466 26.22 6.09 -0.75
N ARG A 467 26.15 6.73 -1.93
CA ARG A 467 26.82 6.25 -3.15
C ARG A 467 28.32 6.54 -3.16
N GLU A 468 28.72 7.71 -2.67
CA GLU A 468 30.14 8.10 -2.57
C GLU A 468 30.88 7.29 -1.49
N ALA A 469 30.18 6.79 -0.47
CA ALA A 469 30.74 5.94 0.59
C ALA A 469 30.97 4.47 0.17
N VAL A 470 30.49 4.04 -1.00
CA VAL A 470 30.79 2.71 -1.57
C VAL A 470 31.90 2.91 -2.61
N PRO A 471 33.15 2.50 -2.34
CA PRO A 471 34.21 2.64 -3.32
C PRO A 471 33.85 1.89 -4.60
N VAL A 472 34.08 2.53 -5.75
CA VAL A 472 34.03 1.93 -7.08
C VAL A 472 35.12 0.85 -7.14
N GLY A 473 34.81 -0.35 -6.68
CA GLY A 473 35.80 -1.41 -6.50
C GLY A 473 35.30 -2.66 -5.80
N ALA A 474 34.01 -3.03 -5.91
CA ALA A 474 33.53 -4.31 -5.43
C ALA A 474 32.25 -4.79 -6.14
N VAL A 475 32.22 -4.75 -7.46
CA VAL A 475 31.30 -5.61 -8.23
C VAL A 475 32.11 -6.23 -9.37
N ARG A 476 32.63 -7.44 -9.15
CA ARG A 476 32.96 -8.33 -10.27
C ARG A 476 31.63 -8.84 -10.84
N PRO A 477 31.43 -8.82 -12.17
CA PRO A 477 30.27 -9.47 -12.76
C PRO A 477 30.41 -10.98 -12.51
N ALA A 478 29.39 -11.58 -11.89
CA ALA A 478 29.24 -13.02 -11.86
C ALA A 478 29.09 -13.49 -13.32
N GLY A 479 29.94 -14.43 -13.70
CA GLY A 479 30.17 -14.83 -15.08
C GLY A 479 28.92 -15.33 -15.80
N GLU A 480 28.90 -15.05 -17.10
CA GLU A 480 28.18 -15.82 -18.09
C GLU A 480 28.60 -17.29 -17.97
N GLY A 481 27.62 -18.16 -17.70
CA GLY A 481 27.79 -19.60 -17.58
C GLY A 481 26.59 -20.31 -18.21
N ARG A 482 26.75 -20.61 -19.50
CA ARG A 482 25.94 -21.45 -20.41
C ARG A 482 25.21 -22.63 -19.74
N ALA A 483 23.89 -22.73 -19.97
CA ALA A 483 23.18 -23.79 -20.74
C ALA A 483 21.68 -23.68 -20.49
#